data_AF-A0A087MZR1-F1
#
_entry.id   AF-A0A087MZR1-F1
#
_cell.length_a   1.000
_cell.length_b   1.000
_cell.length_c   1.000
_cell.angle_alpha   90.00
_cell.angle_beta   90.00
_cell.angle_gamma   90.00
#
_symmetry.space_group_name_H-M   'P 1'
#
loop_
_entity.id
_entity.type
_entity.pdbx_description
1 polymer ?
#
loop_
_entity_poly.entity_id
_entity_poly.type
_entity_poly.pdbx_seq_one_letter_code
_entity_poly.pdbx_strand_id
1 'polypeptide(L)'
;DDSFNSYAANLDLTIASITRGEEAWQQISAENQFNSEPDEGMEYVLVKVEALLKDAETEDDSYNLSSYSFKTVSADGKEYPHVMVVIPSGLDAKLYNGGATEGNTIGQVRAGEDFFISFGGTEGSPVFFQTK
;
A
#
# COMPACT_ATOMS: atom_id res chain seq x y z
N ASP A 1 17.74 -1.93 28.66
CA ASP A 1 16.54 -2.77 28.83
C ASP A 1 15.56 -2.18 27.85
N ASP A 2 15.64 -2.64 26.60
CA ASP A 2 14.88 -2.05 25.49
C ASP A 2 13.57 -2.82 25.40
N SER A 3 12.67 -2.55 26.34
CA SER A 3 11.33 -3.11 26.31
C SER A 3 10.56 -2.47 25.16
N PHE A 4 10.40 -3.19 24.05
CA PHE A 4 9.44 -2.84 23.01
C PHE A 4 8.05 -3.05 23.59
N ASN A 5 7.37 -1.96 23.94
CA ASN A 5 5.95 -2.01 24.24
C ASN A 5 5.19 -2.19 22.93
N SER A 6 4.23 -3.12 22.93
CA SER A 6 3.26 -3.27 21.85
C SER A 6 1.89 -2.90 22.41
N TYR A 7 1.11 -2.21 21.60
CA TYR A 7 -0.23 -1.73 21.96
C TYR A 7 -1.20 -2.25 20.91
N ALA A 8 -2.35 -2.77 21.35
CA ALA A 8 -3.40 -3.10 20.42
C ALA A 8 -3.96 -1.82 19.77
N ALA A 9 -4.35 -1.93 18.50
CA ALA A 9 -4.89 -0.84 17.71
C ALA A 9 -5.92 -1.35 16.70
N ASN A 10 -6.95 -0.55 16.47
CA ASN A 10 -8.01 -0.82 15.49
C ASN A 10 -7.87 0.15 14.31
N LEU A 11 -7.49 -0.39 13.15
CA LEU A 11 -7.33 0.37 11.91
C LEU A 11 -8.46 0.02 10.93
N ASP A 12 -9.23 1.04 10.55
CA ASP A 12 -10.12 0.96 9.39
C ASP A 12 -9.31 1.24 8.13
N LEU A 13 -9.41 0.37 7.14
CA LEU A 13 -8.62 0.45 5.92
C LEU A 13 -9.49 0.11 4.71
N THR A 14 -9.50 1.00 3.73
CA THR A 14 -10.33 0.90 2.53
C THR A 14 -9.45 1.03 1.29
N ILE A 15 -9.64 0.11 0.33
CA ILE A 15 -9.15 0.29 -1.03
C ILE A 15 -10.17 1.14 -1.78
N ALA A 16 -9.86 2.42 -1.97
CA ALA A 16 -10.79 3.41 -2.52
C ALA A 16 -10.88 3.34 -4.04
N SER A 17 -9.74 3.18 -4.72
CA SER A 17 -9.68 3.02 -6.18
C SER A 17 -8.39 2.32 -6.61
N ILE A 18 -8.42 1.80 -7.83
CA ILE A 18 -7.28 1.14 -8.47
C ILE A 18 -7.15 1.69 -9.90
N THR A 19 -6.01 2.31 -10.19
CA THR A 19 -5.64 2.77 -11.52
C THR A 19 -4.56 1.84 -12.06
N ARG A 20 -4.64 1.41 -13.33
CA ARG A 20 -3.75 0.38 -13.89
C ARG A 20 -3.21 0.74 -15.27
N GLY A 21 -2.18 0.03 -15.70
CA GLY A 21 -1.75 0.07 -17.09
C GLY A 21 -1.20 1.44 -17.49
N GLU A 22 -1.52 1.82 -18.71
CA GLU A 22 -1.12 3.09 -19.31
C GLU A 22 -1.54 4.30 -18.47
N GLU A 23 -2.73 4.28 -17.86
CA GLU A 23 -3.20 5.38 -17.02
C GLU A 23 -2.34 5.54 -15.76
N ALA A 24 -1.97 4.42 -15.12
CA ALA A 24 -1.07 4.46 -13.96
C ALA A 24 0.33 4.93 -14.38
N TRP A 25 0.84 4.45 -15.51
CA TRP A 25 2.14 4.86 -16.02
C TRP A 25 2.21 6.35 -16.34
N GLN A 26 1.16 6.92 -16.93
CA GLN A 26 1.08 8.35 -17.19
C GLN A 26 1.17 9.19 -15.90
N GLN A 27 0.49 8.76 -14.83
CA GLN A 27 0.57 9.44 -13.54
C GLN A 27 1.97 9.32 -12.90
N ILE A 28 2.58 8.14 -12.95
CA ILE A 28 3.91 7.87 -12.37
C ILE A 28 5.01 8.62 -13.13
N SER A 29 4.97 8.61 -14.46
CA SER A 29 5.94 9.33 -15.30
C SER A 29 5.79 10.85 -15.20
N ALA A 30 4.57 11.35 -14.99
CA ALA A 30 4.33 12.77 -14.74
C ALA A 30 4.84 13.22 -13.36
N GLU A 31 4.73 12.37 -12.33
CA GLU A 31 5.28 12.67 -10.99
C GLU A 31 6.81 12.78 -11.03
N ASN A 32 7.47 11.86 -11.72
CA ASN A 32 8.91 11.90 -11.91
C ASN A 32 9.32 11.26 -13.24
N GLN A 33 9.78 12.08 -14.18
CA GLN A 33 10.26 11.64 -15.50
C GLN A 33 11.47 10.68 -15.45
N PHE A 34 12.15 10.55 -14.30
CA PHE A 34 13.25 9.59 -14.11
C PHE A 34 12.78 8.21 -13.65
N ASN A 35 11.47 8.03 -13.41
CA ASN A 35 10.91 6.71 -13.15
C ASN A 35 11.11 5.80 -14.37
N SER A 36 11.37 4.53 -14.12
CA SER A 36 11.48 3.54 -15.18
C SER A 36 10.09 3.05 -15.60
N GLU A 37 9.94 2.77 -16.90
CA GLU A 37 8.76 2.05 -17.43
C GLU A 37 8.56 0.70 -16.73
N PRO A 38 7.34 0.14 -16.73
CA PRO A 38 7.14 -1.23 -16.31
C PRO A 38 8.02 -2.21 -17.10
N ASP A 39 8.44 -3.28 -16.43
CA ASP A 39 9.09 -4.43 -17.04
C ASP A 39 8.24 -5.03 -18.17
N GLU A 40 8.90 -5.68 -19.12
CA GLU A 40 8.21 -6.30 -20.26
C GLU A 40 7.13 -7.30 -19.80
N GLY A 41 5.90 -7.10 -20.31
CA GLY A 41 4.74 -7.93 -19.95
C GLY A 41 4.08 -7.58 -18.61
N MET A 42 4.55 -6.52 -17.94
CA MET A 42 4.01 -6.04 -16.68
C MET A 42 3.29 -4.69 -16.86
N GLU A 43 2.46 -4.33 -15.88
CA GLU A 43 1.84 -3.02 -15.76
C GLU A 43 1.95 -2.50 -14.33
N TYR A 44 2.06 -1.18 -14.19
CA TYR A 44 1.90 -0.55 -12.89
C TYR A 44 0.44 -0.51 -12.46
N VAL A 45 0.24 -0.61 -11.15
CA VAL A 45 -1.05 -0.38 -10.49
C VAL A 45 -0.86 0.60 -9.34
N LEU A 46 -1.56 1.73 -9.40
CA LEU A 46 -1.70 2.65 -8.28
C LEU A 46 -2.97 2.30 -7.52
N VAL A 47 -2.82 2.02 -6.24
CA VAL A 47 -3.94 1.67 -5.37
C VAL A 47 -4.12 2.78 -4.35
N LYS A 48 -5.23 3.50 -4.45
CA LYS A 48 -5.58 4.54 -3.47
C LYS A 48 -6.14 3.86 -2.23
N VAL A 49 -5.50 4.15 -1.10
CA VAL A 49 -5.88 3.67 0.22
C VAL A 49 -6.41 4.83 1.05
N GLU A 50 -7.48 4.58 1.78
CA GLU A 50 -7.97 5.44 2.86
C GLU A 50 -7.83 4.67 4.17
N ALA A 51 -7.32 5.32 5.21
CA ALA A 51 -7.10 4.71 6.51
C ALA A 51 -7.52 5.63 7.65
N LEU A 52 -8.10 5.03 8.70
CA LEU A 52 -8.48 5.69 9.95
C LEU A 52 -8.05 4.81 11.13
N LEU A 53 -7.17 5.33 11.98
CA LEU A 53 -6.87 4.70 13.27
C LEU A 53 -8.02 5.03 14.24
N LYS A 54 -8.94 4.09 14.44
CA LYS A 54 -10.12 4.28 15.29
C LYS A 54 -9.72 4.50 16.73
N ASP A 55 -8.90 3.59 17.25
CA ASP A 55 -8.42 3.57 18.62
C ASP A 55 -7.16 2.72 18.74
N ALA A 56 -6.38 3.00 19.78
CA ALA A 56 -5.17 2.31 20.21
C ALA A 56 -5.04 2.45 21.73
N GLU A 57 -4.43 1.47 22.38
CA GLU A 57 -4.26 1.44 23.85
C GLU A 57 -3.28 2.50 24.38
N THR A 58 -2.67 3.29 23.50
CA THR A 58 -1.71 4.36 23.80
C THR A 58 -2.15 5.66 23.12
N GLU A 59 -1.88 6.78 23.78
CA GLU A 59 -2.05 8.13 23.23
C GLU A 59 -0.71 8.76 22.81
N ASP A 60 0.41 8.21 23.29
CA ASP A 60 1.74 8.79 23.13
C ASP A 60 2.48 8.23 21.91
N ASP A 61 2.12 7.03 21.45
CA ASP A 61 2.76 6.35 20.32
C ASP A 61 1.88 6.37 19.07
N SER A 62 2.49 6.69 17.93
CA SER A 62 1.80 6.69 16.64
C SER A 62 1.88 5.35 15.93
N TYR A 63 0.82 4.97 15.20
CA TYR A 63 0.89 3.92 14.19
C TYR A 63 1.50 4.47 12.89
N ASN A 64 2.60 3.88 12.43
CA ASN A 64 3.24 4.26 11.17
C ASN A 64 2.65 3.46 10.00
N LEU A 65 1.93 4.14 9.12
CA LEU A 65 1.34 3.56 7.91
C LEU A 65 2.05 4.11 6.68
N SER A 66 2.55 3.22 5.83
CA SER A 66 3.20 3.61 4.58
C SER A 66 2.77 2.71 3.42
N SER A 67 3.05 3.13 2.19
CA SER A 67 2.85 2.31 0.99
C SER A 67 3.56 0.94 1.07
N TYR A 68 4.68 0.85 1.79
CA TYR A 68 5.43 -0.40 2.00
C TYR A 68 4.71 -1.43 2.88
N SER A 69 3.67 -1.01 3.62
CA SER A 69 2.80 -1.92 4.38
C SER A 69 1.89 -2.78 3.49
N PHE A 70 1.92 -2.52 2.17
CA PHE A 70 1.09 -3.18 1.17
C PHE A 70 1.96 -3.94 0.18
N LYS A 71 1.49 -5.13 -0.22
CA LYS A 71 2.07 -5.91 -1.31
C LYS A 71 1.02 -6.26 -2.34
N THR A 72 1.45 -6.43 -3.58
CA THR A 72 0.64 -7.05 -4.63
C THR A 72 0.93 -8.54 -4.68
N VAL A 73 -0.12 -9.35 -4.77
CA VAL A 73 -0.03 -10.81 -4.81
C VAL A 73 -0.79 -11.31 -6.02
N SER A 74 -0.16 -12.15 -6.83
CA SER A 74 -0.78 -12.74 -8.02
C SER A 74 -1.96 -13.66 -7.67
N ALA A 75 -2.79 -13.96 -8.66
CA ALA A 75 -3.89 -14.92 -8.50
C ALA A 75 -3.44 -16.33 -8.04
N ASP A 76 -2.19 -16.73 -8.33
CA ASP A 76 -1.60 -17.99 -7.85
C ASP A 76 -0.90 -17.88 -6.49
N GLY A 77 -1.07 -16.76 -5.78
CA GLY A 77 -0.63 -16.57 -4.40
C GLY A 77 0.83 -16.18 -4.23
N LYS A 78 1.48 -15.60 -5.25
CA LYS A 78 2.88 -15.16 -5.18
C LYS A 78 2.96 -13.65 -5.06
N GLU A 79 3.76 -13.16 -4.11
CA GLU A 79 4.07 -11.74 -4.00
C GLU A 79 4.84 -11.27 -5.24
N TYR A 80 4.41 -10.15 -5.83
CA TYR A 80 5.19 -9.50 -6.87
C TYR A 80 6.36 -8.73 -6.26
N PRO A 81 7.51 -8.63 -6.95
CA PRO A 81 8.64 -7.86 -6.47
C PRO A 81 8.28 -6.41 -6.16
N HIS A 82 8.91 -5.85 -5.14
CA HIS A 82 8.78 -4.43 -4.82
C HIS A 82 9.34 -3.56 -5.94
N VAL A 83 8.67 -2.44 -6.21
CA VAL A 83 9.04 -1.49 -7.26
C VAL A 83 9.58 -0.21 -6.63
N MET A 84 10.65 0.34 -7.19
CA MET A 84 11.26 1.58 -6.71
C MET A 84 11.00 2.72 -7.71
N VAL A 85 9.81 3.32 -7.62
CA VAL A 85 9.41 4.51 -8.40
C VAL A 85 8.83 5.57 -7.49
N VAL A 86 8.94 6.84 -7.87
CA VAL A 86 8.27 7.96 -7.19
C VAL A 86 6.83 8.04 -7.68
N ILE A 87 5.87 7.97 -6.76
CA ILE A 87 4.44 7.96 -7.11
C ILE A 87 3.74 9.21 -6.60
N PRO A 88 2.70 9.70 -7.31
CA PRO A 88 1.93 10.84 -6.84
C PRO A 88 1.20 10.47 -5.56
N SER A 89 1.22 11.38 -4.58
CA SER A 89 0.50 11.23 -3.30
C SER A 89 0.77 9.89 -2.61
N GLY A 90 2.03 9.44 -2.59
CA GLY A 90 2.41 8.20 -1.92
C GLY A 90 1.96 8.18 -0.45
N LEU A 91 1.40 7.06 -0.03
CA LEU A 91 0.92 6.87 1.34
C LEU A 91 2.10 6.86 2.32
N ASP A 92 2.14 7.83 3.22
CA ASP A 92 3.10 7.91 4.33
C ASP A 92 2.52 8.78 5.45
N ALA A 93 2.23 8.18 6.61
CA ALA A 93 1.62 8.90 7.72
C ALA A 93 1.92 8.26 9.08
N LYS A 94 2.00 9.12 10.10
CA LYS A 94 1.94 8.73 11.51
C LYS A 94 0.54 9.05 12.05
N LEU A 95 -0.20 8.02 12.44
CA LEU A 95 -1.56 8.14 12.95
C LEU A 95 -1.58 8.01 14.47
N TYR A 96 -2.26 8.93 15.14
CA TYR A 96 -2.66 8.83 16.56
C TYR A 96 -4.15 8.51 16.63
N ASN A 97 -4.71 8.28 17.81
CA ASN A 97 -6.14 7.99 17.98
C ASN A 97 -7.03 8.99 17.24
N GLY A 98 -7.91 8.48 16.36
CA GLY A 98 -8.80 9.27 15.49
C GLY A 98 -8.13 9.84 14.24
N GLY A 99 -6.84 9.61 14.01
CA GLY A 99 -6.10 10.10 12.85
C GLY A 99 -6.47 9.37 11.57
N ALA A 100 -6.68 10.12 10.48
CA ALA A 100 -6.98 9.61 9.16
C ALA A 100 -5.94 10.05 8.13
N THR A 101 -5.76 9.24 7.09
CA THR A 101 -4.92 9.57 5.93
C THR A 101 -5.47 8.93 4.67
N GLU A 102 -5.06 9.47 3.52
CA GLU A 102 -5.23 8.83 2.23
C GLU A 102 -3.94 8.94 1.42
N GLY A 103 -3.72 7.98 0.52
CA GLY A 103 -2.56 7.99 -0.35
C GLY A 103 -2.47 6.76 -1.24
N ASN A 104 -1.54 6.80 -2.18
CA ASN A 104 -1.33 5.71 -3.12
C ASN A 104 -0.26 4.74 -2.62
N THR A 105 -0.49 3.45 -2.86
CA THR A 105 0.56 2.44 -2.93
C THR A 105 0.74 2.00 -4.38
N ILE A 106 1.89 1.38 -4.66
CA ILE A 106 2.32 0.96 -6.00
C ILE A 106 2.57 -0.53 -6.03
N GLY A 107 2.17 -1.16 -7.13
CA GLY A 107 2.63 -2.49 -7.49
C GLY A 107 2.93 -2.57 -8.98
N GLN A 108 3.65 -3.62 -9.34
CA GLN A 108 3.87 -4.02 -10.72
C GLN A 108 3.37 -5.45 -10.89
N VAL A 109 2.34 -5.64 -11.69
CA VAL A 109 1.63 -6.91 -11.87
C VAL A 109 1.68 -7.34 -13.33
N ARG A 110 1.36 -8.60 -13.64
CA ARG A 110 1.27 -9.02 -15.04
C ARG A 110 0.13 -8.28 -15.72
N ALA A 111 0.39 -7.76 -16.92
CA ALA A 111 -0.58 -6.97 -17.65
C ALA A 111 -1.89 -7.76 -17.85
N GLY A 112 -3.02 -7.15 -17.47
CA GLY A 112 -4.35 -7.76 -17.61
C GLY A 112 -4.71 -8.86 -16.61
N GLU A 113 -3.80 -9.32 -15.74
CA GLU A 113 -4.09 -10.33 -14.73
C GLU A 113 -4.82 -9.75 -13.51
N ASP A 114 -5.49 -10.65 -12.76
CA ASP A 114 -6.05 -10.35 -11.46
C ASP A 114 -4.98 -10.48 -10.38
N PHE A 115 -5.10 -9.64 -9.36
CA PHE A 115 -4.19 -9.62 -8.22
C PHE A 115 -4.94 -9.29 -6.93
N PHE A 116 -4.31 -9.57 -5.81
CA PHE A 116 -4.75 -9.16 -4.49
C PHE A 116 -3.82 -8.10 -3.95
N ILE A 117 -4.35 -7.25 -3.07
CA ILE A 117 -3.55 -6.41 -2.21
C ILE A 117 -3.49 -7.07 -0.85
N SER A 118 -2.30 -7.34 -0.34
CA SER A 118 -2.11 -7.78 1.04
C SER A 118 -1.66 -6.61 1.89
N PHE A 119 -2.29 -6.44 3.05
CA PHE A 119 -1.89 -5.50 4.09
C PHE A 119 -1.42 -6.30 5.32
N GLY A 120 -0.22 -6.01 5.82
CA GLY A 120 0.33 -6.67 7.01
C GLY A 120 1.84 -6.54 7.15
N GLY A 121 2.32 -6.66 8.39
CA GLY A 121 3.75 -6.71 8.73
C GLY A 121 4.31 -8.13 8.82
N THR A 122 5.51 -8.26 9.39
CA THR A 122 6.23 -9.55 9.55
C THR A 122 5.62 -10.49 10.59
N GLU A 123 4.64 -10.03 11.37
CA GLU A 123 3.92 -10.82 12.37
C GLU A 123 2.41 -10.76 12.14
N GLY A 124 1.75 -11.91 12.20
CA GLY A 124 0.32 -12.08 11.91
C GLY A 124 0.01 -12.58 10.49
N SER A 125 -1.23 -13.00 10.25
CA SER A 125 -1.71 -13.35 8.91
C SER A 125 -2.06 -12.07 8.15
N PRO A 126 -1.56 -11.86 6.92
CA PRO A 126 -1.90 -10.68 6.14
C PRO A 126 -3.40 -10.66 5.81
N VAL A 127 -3.96 -9.46 5.77
CA VAL A 127 -5.32 -9.23 5.28
C VAL A 127 -5.26 -9.05 3.77
N PHE A 128 -6.12 -9.76 3.03
CA PHE A 128 -6.19 -9.67 1.57
C PHE A 128 -7.42 -8.90 1.12
N PHE A 129 -7.22 -7.99 0.17
CA PHE A 129 -8.25 -7.27 -0.55
C PHE A 129 -8.29 -7.79 -1.98
N GLN A 130 -9.48 -8.23 -2.42
CA GLN A 130 -9.72 -8.55 -3.81
C GLN A 130 -9.92 -7.27 -4.61
N THR A 131 -9.33 -7.20 -5.80
CA THR A 131 -9.30 -5.99 -6.62
C THR A 131 -10.37 -5.97 -7.73
N LYS A 132 -11.25 -6.98 -7.74
CA LYS A 132 -12.41 -7.16 -8.62
C LYS A 132 -13.58 -7.81 -7.87
#